data_AF-A0A844F203-F1
#
_entry.id   AF-A0A844F203-F1
#
_cell.length_a   1.000
_cell.length_b   1.000
_cell.length_c   1.000
_cell.angle_alpha   90.00
_cell.angle_beta   90.00
_cell.angle_gamma   90.00
#
_symmetry.space_group_name_H-M   'P 1'
#
loop_
_entity.id
_entity.type
_entity.pdbx_description
1 polymer ?
#
loop_
_entity_poly.entity_id
_entity_poly.type
_entity_poly.pdbx_seq_one_letter_code
_entity_poly.pdbx_strand_id
1 'polypeptide(L)'
;MDFTCIFFGVLFTIAGFLFACGKGYIHLSAWKNMPQEEKDKIKIIPLCRNIGEVIALNGIIFLMKGLWSGFSNHWFVCAMTAWLIVAGFDVWYIGKSNRYRNQ
;
A
#
# COMPACT_ATOMS: atom_id res chain seq x y z
N MET A 1 -1.78 16.25 19.67
CA MET A 1 -1.25 15.12 18.89
C MET A 1 -2.28 14.02 18.92
N ASP A 2 -2.57 13.44 17.76
CA ASP A 2 -3.52 12.34 17.67
C ASP A 2 -2.74 11.02 17.71
N PHE A 3 -2.64 10.43 18.91
CA PHE A 3 -1.85 9.22 19.15
C PHE A 3 -2.34 8.03 18.33
N THR A 4 -3.63 7.94 18.06
CA THR A 4 -4.22 6.90 17.23
C THR A 4 -3.74 7.04 15.79
N CYS A 5 -3.73 8.27 15.26
CA CYS A 5 -3.20 8.54 13.93
C CYS A 5 -1.69 8.28 13.82
N ILE A 6 -0.91 8.62 14.86
CA ILE A 6 0.53 8.31 14.91
C ILE A 6 0.75 6.79 14.89
N PHE A 7 0.04 6.05 15.73
CA PHE A 7 0.18 4.59 15.82
C PHE A 7 -0.11 3.90 14.48
N PHE A 8 -1.25 4.20 13.86
CA PHE A 8 -1.60 3.64 12.55
C PHE A 8 -0.66 4.14 11.45
N GLY A 9 -0.23 5.39 11.52
CA GLY A 9 0.73 5.98 10.58
C GLY A 9 2.08 5.27 10.59
N VAL A 10 2.64 4.99 11.77
CA VAL A 10 3.88 4.21 11.92
C VAL A 10 3.67 2.78 11.40
N LEU A 11 2.57 2.13 11.81
CA LEU A 11 2.27 0.76 11.43
C LEU A 11 2.16 0.60 9.90
N PHE A 12 1.37 1.44 9.24
CA PHE A 12 1.20 1.40 7.79
C PHE A 12 2.45 1.81 7.04
N THR A 13 3.23 2.78 7.54
CA THR A 13 4.51 3.15 6.91
C THR A 13 5.51 1.99 6.95
N ILE A 14 5.66 1.31 8.11
CA ILE A 14 6.55 0.15 8.24
C ILE A 14 6.07 -1.00 7.35
N ALA A 15 4.78 -1.34 7.42
CA ALA A 15 4.20 -2.39 6.59
C ALA A 15 4.40 -2.07 5.09
N GLY A 16 4.05 -0.86 4.66
CA GLY A 16 4.23 -0.40 3.29
C GLY A 16 5.68 -0.49 2.82
N PHE A 17 6.64 -0.09 3.65
CA PHE A 17 8.07 -0.20 3.33
C PHE A 17 8.55 -1.66 3.21
N LEU A 18 8.10 -2.56 4.08
CA LEU A 18 8.41 -3.99 3.99
C LEU A 18 7.88 -4.63 2.69
N PHE A 19 6.69 -4.20 2.25
CA PHE A 19 6.13 -4.58 0.96
C PHE A 19 6.89 -3.90 -0.21
N ALA A 20 7.26 -2.62 -0.08
CA ALA A 20 8.01 -1.86 -1.07
C ALA A 20 9.38 -2.48 -1.39
N CYS A 21 10.06 -3.00 -0.36
CA CYS A 21 11.32 -3.73 -0.49
C CYS A 21 11.17 -5.13 -1.12
N GLY A 22 9.95 -5.55 -1.48
CA GLY A 22 9.70 -6.85 -2.12
C GLY A 22 9.87 -8.04 -1.19
N LYS A 23 9.94 -7.86 0.14
CA LYS A 23 10.04 -8.98 1.10
C LYS A 23 8.68 -9.37 1.69
N GLY A 24 7.67 -8.50 1.59
CA GLY A 24 6.34 -8.74 2.14
C GLY A 24 5.60 -9.94 1.53
N TYR A 25 5.82 -10.24 0.24
CA TYR A 25 5.09 -11.33 -0.43
C TYR A 25 5.42 -12.74 0.10
N ILE A 26 6.58 -12.92 0.74
CA ILE A 26 6.99 -14.21 1.31
C ILE A 26 6.06 -14.62 2.47
N HIS A 27 5.45 -13.64 3.15
CA HIS A 27 4.50 -13.89 4.24
C HIS A 27 3.05 -14.00 3.78
N LEU A 28 2.74 -13.69 2.50
CA LEU A 28 1.39 -13.84 1.96
C LEU A 28 1.06 -15.33 1.80
N SER A 29 0.19 -15.85 2.67
CA SER A 29 -0.32 -17.22 2.58
C SER A 29 -0.95 -17.51 1.20
N ALA A 30 -1.66 -16.52 0.64
CA ALA A 30 -2.20 -16.59 -0.71
C ALA A 30 -1.11 -16.84 -1.78
N TRP A 31 0.05 -16.17 -1.66
CA TRP A 31 1.18 -16.41 -2.56
C TRP A 31 1.82 -17.78 -2.35
N LYS A 32 1.91 -18.27 -1.10
CA LYS A 32 2.45 -19.60 -0.82
C LYS A 32 1.61 -20.72 -1.43
N ASN A 33 0.29 -20.63 -1.30
CA ASN A 33 -0.66 -21.66 -1.72
C ASN A 33 -1.04 -21.62 -3.22
N MET A 34 -0.66 -20.56 -3.95
CA MET A 34 -0.91 -20.46 -5.38
C MET A 34 -0.10 -21.53 -6.16
N PRO A 35 -0.64 -22.13 -7.24
CA PRO A 35 0.11 -23.05 -8.10
C PRO A 35 1.32 -22.37 -8.76
N GLN A 36 2.40 -23.12 -9.00
CA GLN A 36 3.62 -22.56 -9.57
C GLN A 36 3.40 -21.94 -10.96
N GLU A 37 2.53 -22.54 -11.79
CA GLU A 37 2.16 -22.00 -13.11
C GLU A 37 1.52 -20.61 -13.05
N GLU A 38 0.81 -20.28 -11.97
CA GLU A 38 0.25 -18.94 -11.77
C GLU A 38 1.27 -17.98 -11.19
N LYS A 39 2.14 -18.45 -10.28
CA LYS A 39 3.24 -17.63 -9.75
C LYS A 39 4.20 -17.20 -10.85
N ASP A 40 4.52 -18.09 -11.78
CA ASP A 40 5.45 -17.81 -12.88
C ASP A 40 4.89 -16.77 -13.85
N LYS A 41 3.55 -16.64 -13.92
CA LYS A 41 2.85 -15.59 -14.67
C LYS A 41 2.84 -14.25 -13.94
N ILE A 42 3.24 -14.15 -12.67
CA ILE A 42 3.14 -12.91 -11.89
C ILE A 42 4.52 -12.38 -11.54
N LYS A 43 4.78 -11.13 -11.92
CA LYS A 43 5.95 -10.36 -11.45
C LYS A 43 5.68 -9.86 -10.03
N ILE A 44 5.90 -10.73 -9.04
CA ILE A 44 5.54 -10.46 -7.65
C ILE A 44 6.31 -9.30 -7.02
N ILE A 45 7.58 -9.11 -7.39
CA ILE A 45 8.42 -8.03 -6.86
C ILE A 45 7.86 -6.64 -7.21
N PRO A 46 7.64 -6.28 -8.49
CA PRO A 46 7.08 -4.97 -8.83
C PRO A 46 5.64 -4.81 -8.34
N LEU A 47 4.85 -5.88 -8.26
CA LEU A 47 3.51 -5.85 -7.71
C LEU A 47 3.51 -5.52 -6.20
N CYS A 48 4.33 -6.24 -5.43
CA CYS A 48 4.53 -6.02 -4.01
C CYS A 48 5.08 -4.62 -3.74
N ARG A 49 5.97 -4.13 -4.61
CA ARG A 49 6.53 -2.78 -4.50
C ARG A 49 5.45 -1.71 -4.64
N ASN A 50 4.62 -1.83 -5.67
CA ASN A 50 3.53 -0.90 -5.95
C ASN A 50 2.50 -0.86 -4.81
N ILE A 51 2.06 -2.04 -4.35
CA ILE A 51 1.14 -2.16 -3.22
C ILE A 51 1.76 -1.56 -1.94
N GLY A 52 3.04 -1.84 -1.70
CA GLY A 52 3.79 -1.28 -0.57
C GLY A 52 3.87 0.24 -0.60
N GLU A 53 4.10 0.84 -1.77
CA GLU A 53 4.11 2.28 -1.97
C GLU A 53 2.73 2.90 -1.65
N VAL A 54 1.63 2.31 -2.11
CA VAL A 54 0.26 2.77 -1.80
C VAL A 54 -0.05 2.69 -0.30
N ILE A 55 0.36 1.61 0.37
CA ILE A 55 0.19 1.44 1.82
C ILE A 55 1.05 2.45 2.60
N ALA A 56 2.30 2.67 2.17
CA ALA A 56 3.20 3.63 2.81
C ALA A 56 2.66 5.07 2.67
N LEU A 57 2.09 5.43 1.52
CA LEU A 57 1.42 6.72 1.31
C LEU A 57 0.28 6.94 2.29
N ASN A 58 -0.52 5.91 2.58
CA ASN A 58 -1.54 5.99 3.63
C ASN A 58 -0.93 6.26 5.01
N GLY A 59 0.12 5.51 5.34
CA GLY A 59 0.86 5.70 6.60
C GLY A 59 1.39 7.12 6.78
N ILE A 60 1.92 7.73 5.72
CA ILE A 60 2.38 9.12 5.72
C ILE A 60 1.23 10.09 5.97
N ILE A 61 0.06 9.91 5.35
CA ILE A 61 -1.12 10.75 5.58
C ILE A 61 -1.57 10.70 7.06
N PHE A 62 -1.58 9.51 7.65
CA PHE A 62 -1.87 9.32 9.07
C PHE A 62 -0.81 9.95 10.00
N LEU A 63 0.48 9.82 9.67
CA LEU A 63 1.57 10.47 10.42
C LEU A 63 1.47 12.00 10.36
N MET A 64 1.18 12.56 9.18
CA MET A 64 0.96 14.00 9.03
C MET A 64 -0.19 14.48 9.92
N LYS A 65 -1.28 13.71 10.02
CA LYS A 65 -2.40 14.03 10.92
C LYS A 65 -2.03 13.94 12.40
N GLY A 66 -1.25 12.94 12.76
CA GLY A 66 -0.81 12.71 14.12
C GLY A 66 0.17 13.78 14.63
N LEU A 67 1.13 14.15 13.79
CA LEU A 67 2.28 14.99 14.13
C LEU A 67 2.07 16.49 13.84
N TRP A 68 1.21 16.84 12.86
CA TRP A 68 1.00 18.23 12.44
C TRP A 68 -0.36 18.77 12.91
N SER A 69 -0.34 19.71 13.85
CA SER A 69 -1.55 20.41 14.34
C SER A 69 -2.28 21.23 13.29
N GLY A 70 -1.61 21.66 12.22
CA GLY A 70 -2.19 22.40 11.09
C GLY A 70 -2.95 21.52 10.10
N PHE A 71 -2.78 20.20 10.15
CA PHE A 71 -3.54 19.29 9.30
C PHE A 71 -4.94 19.05 9.91
N SER A 72 -5.85 19.98 9.60
CA SER A 72 -7.22 19.96 10.08
C SER A 72 -7.96 18.68 9.65
N ASN A 73 -9.04 18.34 10.36
CA ASN A 73 -9.84 17.16 10.03
C ASN A 73 -10.42 17.20 8.61
N HIS A 74 -10.80 18.38 8.11
CA HIS A 74 -11.33 18.50 6.75
C HIS A 74 -10.27 18.16 5.70
N TRP A 75 -9.06 18.69 5.87
CA TRP A 75 -7.91 18.39 5.00
C TRP A 75 -7.50 16.90 5.07
N PHE A 76 -7.56 16.29 6.26
CA PHE A 76 -7.33 14.85 6.42
C PHE A 76 -8.36 14.01 5.68
N VAL A 77 -9.66 14.33 5.81
CA VAL A 77 -10.72 13.62 5.08
C VAL A 77 -10.51 13.75 3.57
N CYS A 78 -10.22 14.96 3.07
CA CYS A 78 -9.92 15.17 1.65
C CYS A 78 -8.73 14.32 1.17
N ALA A 79 -7.64 14.26 1.95
CA ALA A 79 -6.48 13.43 1.62
C ALA A 79 -6.80 11.94 1.63
N MET A 80 -7.59 11.46 2.60
CA MET A 80 -8.05 10.07 2.67
C MET A 80 -8.95 9.71 1.49
N THR A 81 -9.86 10.60 1.09
CA THR A 81 -10.71 10.41 -0.10
C THR A 81 -9.86 10.35 -1.37
N ALA A 82 -8.90 11.27 -1.54
CA ALA A 82 -7.99 11.26 -2.68
C ALA A 82 -7.15 9.98 -2.72
N TRP A 83 -6.61 9.55 -1.58
CA TRP A 83 -5.87 8.30 -1.46
C TRP A 83 -6.73 7.07 -1.81
N LEU A 84 -7.98 7.01 -1.36
CA LEU A 84 -8.90 5.91 -1.70
C LEU A 84 -9.17 5.83 -3.21
N ILE A 85 -9.34 6.98 -3.88
CA ILE A 85 -9.51 7.04 -5.33
C ILE A 85 -8.25 6.52 -6.03
N VAL A 86 -7.07 6.98 -5.62
CA VAL A 86 -5.78 6.53 -6.17
C VAL A 86 -5.58 5.03 -5.95
N ALA A 87 -5.85 4.52 -4.74
CA ALA A 87 -5.76 3.10 -4.43
C ALA A 87 -6.74 2.26 -5.26
N GLY A 88 -7.96 2.75 -5.49
CA GLY A 88 -8.94 2.10 -6.37
C GLY A 88 -8.46 2.02 -7.82
N PHE A 89 -7.91 3.12 -8.35
CA PHE A 89 -7.31 3.14 -9.68
C PHE A 89 -6.09 2.22 -9.77
N ASP A 90 -5.26 2.17 -8.73
CA ASP A 90 -4.08 1.32 -8.66
C ASP A 90 -4.45 -0.18 -8.75
N VAL A 91 -5.44 -0.61 -7.96
CA VAL A 91 -5.97 -1.99 -8.01
C VAL A 91 -6.58 -2.30 -9.38
N TRP A 92 -7.37 -1.38 -9.93
CA TRP A 92 -7.94 -1.56 -11.26
C TRP A 92 -6.86 -1.69 -12.34
N TYR A 93 -5.82 -0.86 -12.25
CA TYR A 93 -4.68 -0.89 -13.16
C TYR A 93 -3.88 -2.18 -13.02
N ILE A 94 -3.63 -2.68 -11.80
CA ILE A 94 -3.00 -3.98 -11.57
C ILE A 94 -3.79 -5.10 -12.26
N GLY A 95 -5.12 -5.11 -12.11
CA GLY A 95 -5.97 -6.15 -12.69
C GLY A 95 -6.06 -6.12 -14.21
N LYS A 96 -5.97 -4.93 -14.83
CA LYS A 96 -6.11 -4.76 -16.28
C LYS A 96 -4.78 -4.75 -17.03
N SER A 97 -3.69 -4.39 -16.37
CA SER A 97 -2.38 -4.19 -16.99
C SER A 97 -1.56 -5.48 -17.04
N ASN A 98 -0.93 -5.77 -18.18
CA ASN A 98 0.07 -6.83 -18.30
C ASN A 98 1.41 -6.48 -17.61
N ARG A 99 1.54 -5.30 -17.00
CA ARG A 99 2.80 -4.84 -16.37
C ARG A 99 3.30 -5.78 -15.27
N TYR A 100 2.38 -6.40 -14.54
CA TYR A 100 2.69 -7.36 -13.47
C TYR A 100 2.55 -8.81 -13.92
N ARG A 101 2.33 -9.04 -15.21
CA ARG A 101 2.27 -10.39 -15.80
C ARG A 101 3.58 -10.70 -16.51
N ASN A 102 4.14 -11.89 -16.28
CA ASN A 102 5.13 -12.46 -17.18
C ASN A 102 4.41 -12.89 -18.46
N GLN A 103 5.04 -12.66 -19.62
CA GLN A 103 4.55 -13.17 -20.90
C GLN A 103 4.70 -14.69 -20.95
#